data_AF-A0AA89B4L6-F1
#
_entry.id   AF-A0AA89B4L6-F1
#
_cell.length_a   1.000
_cell.length_b   1.000
_cell.length_c   1.000
_cell.angle_alpha   90.00
_cell.angle_beta   90.00
_cell.angle_gamma   90.00
#
_symmetry.space_group_name_H-M   'P 1'
#
loop_
_entity.id
_entity.type
_entity.pdbx_description
1 polymer ?
#
loop_
_entity_poly.entity_id
_entity_poly.type
_entity_poly.pdbx_seq_one_letter_code
_entity_poly.pdbx_strand_id
1 'polypeptide(L)'
;MDSQIYGATILLLLLFLTSPITALPKNPTPNSAQINSNSVLVALLDSHYTELSELVEKALLLQTLEQAVANHNITIFAPKNEALERAMDPEFKRFLLEPGNLKSLQKLLLFHIIPGRVGSNHWPKDSSETSLHNTLCKDTHEQLTLHHAKSGVKSVGLANVVRPDDVVRADGLIHGIERLLVPRSVQEDFNSRRSLRSISAVLPEGAPEVDPRTHRLKKPASPVPVGSAPVLPIFAALAPGPSLAPAPAPGPGGPHHHFDGHSQVKDFIQTLLHYGGYNEMADILVNLTSLATEMGKLVSEGYVLTVLAPNDEAMAKLTTDQLSEPGAPEQIMYYHLIPEYQTEESMYNSVRRFGKVRYDTLRLPHKVVAEEADGSVKFGQGDGAAYLFDPDIYTDGRISVQGIDGVLLPAEETTPAAKVSPVAKVAAKPRRETDQHSSLIILTGKLLEVTCRMLGALGQESRLTSCH
;
A
#
# COMPACT_ATOMS: atom_id res chain seq x y z
N MET A 1 54.87 40.35 85.25
CA MET A 1 53.50 40.66 85.70
C MET A 1 52.59 40.34 84.53
N ASP A 2 51.50 39.64 84.82
CA ASP A 2 50.63 38.92 83.90
C ASP A 2 50.05 39.70 82.71
N SER A 3 49.48 38.89 81.79
CA SER A 3 48.65 39.20 80.61
C SER A 3 49.45 39.49 79.33
N GLN A 4 49.10 38.97 78.14
CA GLN A 4 47.96 38.18 77.68
C GLN A 4 48.19 37.77 76.20
N ILE A 5 47.42 36.78 75.74
CA ILE A 5 46.89 36.59 74.37
C ILE A 5 47.79 35.91 73.30
N TYR A 6 47.40 34.64 73.07
CA TYR A 6 47.17 33.91 71.81
C TYR A 6 47.94 34.25 70.52
N GLY A 7 48.63 33.23 70.00
CA GLY A 7 48.90 33.07 68.57
C GLY A 7 49.89 31.94 68.27
N ALA A 8 49.48 31.00 67.42
CA ALA A 8 50.27 29.91 66.81
C ALA A 8 50.73 28.81 67.80
N THR A 9 50.63 27.51 67.54
CA THR A 9 51.18 26.75 66.41
C THR A 9 50.82 25.25 66.57
N ILE A 10 50.92 24.48 65.49
CA ILE A 10 51.25 23.02 65.45
C ILE A 10 50.09 21.99 65.54
N LEU A 11 49.60 21.60 64.36
CA LEU A 11 49.77 20.28 63.73
C LEU A 11 49.74 19.02 64.64
N LEU A 12 48.66 18.22 64.59
CA LEU A 12 48.75 16.76 64.49
C LEU A 12 47.42 16.10 64.04
N LEU A 13 47.41 15.63 62.78
CA LEU A 13 46.97 14.31 62.31
C LEU A 13 45.77 13.61 63.00
N LEU A 14 44.60 13.60 62.35
CA LEU A 14 43.61 12.52 62.50
C LEU A 14 42.86 12.31 61.16
N LEU A 15 43.20 11.20 60.52
CA LEU A 15 42.52 10.60 59.37
C LEU A 15 41.13 10.10 59.80
N PHE A 16 40.06 10.68 59.25
CA PHE A 16 38.75 10.04 59.20
C PHE A 16 38.10 10.24 57.83
N LEU A 17 37.58 9.13 57.32
CA LEU A 17 36.97 8.92 56.02
C LEU A 17 35.85 9.93 55.73
N THR A 18 35.93 10.61 54.58
CA THR A 18 34.77 11.22 53.92
C THR A 18 34.73 10.77 52.46
N SER A 19 33.75 9.94 52.13
CA SER A 19 33.35 9.67 50.74
C SER A 19 32.71 10.94 50.16
N PRO A 20 33.19 11.49 49.03
CA PRO A 20 32.39 12.44 48.26
C PRO A 20 31.33 11.66 47.48
N ILE A 21 30.06 12.06 47.63
CA ILE A 21 28.97 11.65 46.75
C ILE A 21 29.29 12.25 45.38
N THR A 22 29.81 11.43 44.47
CA THR A 22 29.99 11.77 43.07
C THR A 22 28.60 11.93 42.45
N ALA A 23 28.19 13.18 42.19
CA ALA A 23 26.98 13.46 41.43
C ALA A 23 27.16 12.88 40.01
N LEU A 24 26.32 11.91 39.68
CA LEU A 24 26.26 11.28 38.37
C LEU A 24 25.87 12.34 37.32
N PRO A 25 26.54 12.41 36.15
CA PRO A 25 26.11 13.28 35.06
C PRO A 25 24.70 12.84 34.61
N LYS A 26 23.76 13.78 34.66
CA LYS A 26 22.40 13.61 34.15
C LYS A 26 22.49 13.34 32.65
N ASN A 27 22.37 12.07 32.26
CA ASN A 27 22.14 11.68 30.87
C ASN A 27 20.93 12.47 30.35
N PRO A 28 20.99 13.06 29.15
CA PRO A 28 19.81 13.63 28.53
C PRO A 28 18.84 12.47 28.25
N THR A 29 17.74 12.45 29.01
CA THR A 29 16.56 11.66 28.68
C THR A 29 16.15 11.97 27.23
N PRO A 30 15.83 10.98 26.40
CA PRO A 30 15.15 11.25 25.14
C PRO A 30 13.83 11.91 25.51
N ASN A 31 13.70 13.20 25.19
CA ASN A 31 12.46 13.92 25.40
C ASN A 31 11.34 13.12 24.74
N SER A 32 10.36 12.69 25.55
CA SER A 32 9.03 12.39 25.06
C SER A 32 8.63 13.53 24.14
N ALA A 33 8.33 13.24 22.87
CA ALA A 33 7.84 14.19 21.89
C ALA A 33 6.64 14.92 22.50
N GLN A 34 6.90 16.11 23.05
CA GLN A 34 5.85 16.97 23.57
C GLN A 34 5.13 17.49 22.32
N ILE A 35 3.96 16.91 22.03
CA ILE A 35 3.09 17.36 20.95
C ILE A 35 2.72 18.80 21.25
N ASN A 36 3.47 19.74 20.68
CA ASN A 36 3.18 21.15 20.77
C ASN A 36 1.94 21.38 19.89
N SER A 37 0.80 21.72 20.50
CA SER A 37 -0.44 22.04 19.79
C SER A 37 -0.30 23.19 18.79
N ASN A 38 0.81 23.93 18.85
CA ASN A 38 1.18 24.99 17.92
C ASN A 38 2.09 24.52 16.77
N SER A 39 2.27 23.21 16.58
CA SER A 39 3.14 22.70 15.52
C SER A 39 2.50 22.80 14.14
N VAL A 40 3.33 23.06 13.12
CA VAL A 40 2.94 23.06 11.70
C VAL A 40 2.44 21.69 11.24
N LEU A 41 2.95 20.59 11.81
CA LEU A 41 2.51 19.24 11.44
C LEU A 41 1.10 18.94 11.96
N VAL A 42 0.82 19.33 13.20
CA VAL A 42 -0.55 19.27 13.75
C VAL A 42 -1.48 20.15 12.92
N ALA A 43 -1.01 21.35 12.56
CA ALA A 43 -1.79 22.25 11.71
C ALA A 43 -2.01 21.70 10.30
N LEU A 44 -1.12 20.86 9.76
CA LEU A 44 -1.32 20.18 8.48
C LEU A 44 -2.42 19.12 8.60
N LEU A 45 -2.35 18.27 9.63
CA LEU A 45 -3.33 17.21 9.87
C LEU A 45 -4.75 17.76 10.12
N ASP A 46 -4.86 18.90 10.80
CA ASP A 46 -6.15 19.57 11.06
C ASP A 46 -6.64 20.46 9.90
N SER A 47 -5.84 20.62 8.85
CA SER A 47 -6.16 21.55 7.75
C SER A 47 -7.07 20.93 6.70
N HIS A 48 -7.42 21.75 5.70
CA HIS A 48 -8.17 21.31 4.51
C HIS A 48 -7.32 20.50 3.52
N TYR A 49 -6.05 20.21 3.82
CA TYR A 49 -5.16 19.36 3.02
C TYR A 49 -5.24 17.89 3.46
N THR A 50 -6.46 17.35 3.52
CA THR A 50 -6.74 16.00 4.04
C THR A 50 -6.04 14.91 3.22
N GLU A 51 -6.08 15.00 1.89
CA GLU A 51 -5.45 14.01 0.99
C GLU A 51 -3.93 13.93 1.20
N LEU A 52 -3.26 15.08 1.41
CA LEU A 52 -1.83 15.09 1.68
C LEU A 52 -1.52 14.47 3.04
N SER A 53 -2.34 14.76 4.04
CA SER A 53 -2.20 14.22 5.40
C SER A 53 -2.31 12.70 5.40
N GLU A 54 -3.29 12.14 4.68
CA GLU A 54 -3.41 10.69 4.49
C GLU A 54 -2.18 10.07 3.82
N LEU A 55 -1.61 10.74 2.81
CA LEU A 55 -0.38 10.26 2.16
C LEU A 55 0.82 10.28 3.11
N VAL A 56 0.92 11.29 3.99
CA VAL A 56 2.00 11.38 5.00
C VAL A 56 1.89 10.23 6.02
N GLU A 57 0.67 9.89 6.44
CA GLU A 57 0.42 8.72 7.31
C GLU A 57 0.80 7.42 6.61
N LYS A 58 0.33 7.20 5.37
CA LYS A 58 0.64 6.01 4.56
C LYS A 58 2.13 5.86 4.26
N ALA A 59 2.85 6.98 4.15
CA ALA A 59 4.29 6.99 3.90
C ALA A 59 5.13 6.77 5.16
N LEU A 60 4.51 6.64 6.34
CA LEU A 60 5.19 6.49 7.64
C LEU A 60 6.21 7.62 7.91
N LEU A 61 5.91 8.84 7.44
CA LEU A 61 6.85 9.97 7.51
C LEU A 61 6.71 10.83 8.77
N LEU A 62 5.67 10.62 9.59
CA LEU A 62 5.39 11.46 10.76
C LEU A 62 6.62 11.63 11.67
N GLN A 63 7.28 10.53 12.05
CA GLN A 63 8.47 10.57 12.91
C GLN A 63 9.63 11.36 12.27
N THR A 64 9.84 11.19 10.97
CA THR A 64 10.89 11.90 10.22
C THR A 64 10.62 13.39 10.15
N LEU A 65 9.36 13.78 9.96
CA LEU A 65 8.95 15.18 9.91
C LEU A 65 9.04 15.84 11.30
N GLU A 66 8.65 15.14 12.36
CA GLU A 66 8.81 15.64 13.74
C GLU A 66 10.29 15.93 14.06
N GLN A 67 11.19 15.03 13.66
CA GLN A 67 12.63 15.25 13.80
C GLN A 67 13.13 16.43 12.95
N ALA A 68 12.60 16.62 11.75
CA ALA A 68 12.96 17.76 10.91
C ALA A 68 12.55 19.09 11.56
N VAL A 69 11.30 19.18 12.04
CA VAL A 69 10.74 20.34 12.75
C VAL A 69 11.50 20.65 14.04
N ALA A 70 11.94 19.63 14.77
CA ALA A 70 12.74 19.80 15.98
C ALA A 70 14.11 20.43 15.72
N ASN A 71 14.69 20.19 14.53
CA ASN A 71 16.02 20.67 14.16
C ASN A 71 16.01 22.05 13.49
N HIS A 72 14.99 22.34 12.68
CA HIS A 72 14.88 23.59 11.92
C HIS A 72 13.43 23.88 11.54
N ASN A 73 13.15 25.14 11.23
CA ASN A 73 11.84 25.53 10.70
C ASN A 73 11.65 24.96 9.29
N ILE A 74 10.46 24.45 8.99
CA ILE A 74 10.16 23.85 7.68
C ILE A 74 9.13 24.66 6.88
N THR A 75 9.19 24.54 5.55
CA THR A 75 8.15 25.06 4.64
C THR A 75 7.58 23.91 3.82
N ILE A 76 6.27 23.71 3.90
CA ILE A 76 5.54 22.62 3.23
C ILE A 76 4.74 23.21 2.06
N PHE A 77 4.92 22.65 0.88
CA PHE A 77 4.08 22.95 -0.28
C PHE A 77 2.95 21.93 -0.37
N ALA A 78 1.75 22.30 0.06
CA ALA A 78 0.60 21.41 0.13
C ALA A 78 -0.28 21.53 -1.13
N PRO A 79 -0.35 20.49 -1.97
CA PRO A 79 -1.24 20.48 -3.12
C PRO A 79 -2.71 20.45 -2.67
N LYS A 80 -3.58 21.09 -3.43
CA LYS A 80 -5.03 21.02 -3.21
C LYS A 80 -5.55 19.58 -3.38
N ASN A 81 -6.58 19.21 -2.62
CA ASN A 81 -7.19 17.88 -2.69
C ASN A 81 -7.67 17.54 -4.11
N GLU A 82 -8.25 18.51 -4.85
CA GLU A 82 -8.70 18.26 -6.22
C GLU A 82 -7.55 17.88 -7.17
N ALA A 83 -6.33 18.34 -6.87
CA ALA A 83 -5.16 17.98 -7.66
C ALA A 83 -4.74 16.51 -7.44
N LEU A 84 -4.94 15.98 -6.23
CA LEU A 84 -4.60 14.59 -5.88
C LEU A 84 -5.70 13.60 -6.30
N GLU A 85 -6.95 14.05 -6.35
CA GLU A 85 -8.08 13.23 -6.74
C GLU A 85 -8.30 13.19 -8.25
N ARG A 86 -8.30 14.36 -8.91
CA ARG A 86 -8.77 14.48 -10.31
C ARG A 86 -7.68 14.80 -11.32
N ALA A 87 -6.66 15.56 -10.91
CA ALA A 87 -5.62 16.00 -11.84
C ALA A 87 -4.45 15.01 -11.97
N MET A 88 -4.34 14.06 -11.04
CA MET A 88 -3.30 13.04 -11.06
C MET A 88 -3.69 11.87 -11.98
N ASP A 89 -2.71 11.34 -12.72
CA ASP A 89 -2.87 10.10 -13.48
C ASP A 89 -3.27 8.95 -12.54
N PRO A 90 -4.41 8.27 -12.78
CA PRO A 90 -4.85 7.13 -11.98
C PRO A 90 -3.81 6.00 -11.89
N GLU A 91 -3.05 5.75 -12.96
CA GLU A 91 -2.00 4.73 -12.96
C GLU A 91 -0.83 5.14 -12.05
N PHE A 92 -0.46 6.42 -12.07
CA PHE A 92 0.57 6.98 -11.20
C PHE A 92 0.14 6.97 -9.73
N LYS A 93 -1.12 7.35 -9.45
CA LYS A 93 -1.69 7.27 -8.09
C LYS A 93 -1.66 5.84 -7.56
N ARG A 94 -2.06 4.85 -8.38
CA ARG A 94 -1.99 3.43 -8.01
C ARG A 94 -0.55 3.01 -7.74
N PHE A 95 0.40 3.39 -8.60
CA PHE A 95 1.82 3.10 -8.41
C PHE A 95 2.35 3.65 -7.07
N LEU A 96 2.00 4.88 -6.70
CA LEU A 96 2.44 5.48 -5.43
C LEU A 96 1.83 4.81 -4.18
N LEU A 97 0.61 4.29 -4.31
CA LEU A 97 -0.12 3.63 -3.21
C LEU A 97 0.17 2.13 -3.13
N GLU A 98 0.83 1.54 -4.13
CA GLU A 98 1.32 0.16 -4.07
C GLU A 98 2.38 0.06 -2.96
N PRO A 99 2.25 -0.89 -2.01
CA PRO A 99 3.21 -1.05 -0.92
C PRO A 99 4.67 -1.21 -1.39
N GLY A 100 4.89 -1.78 -2.59
CA GLY A 100 6.23 -1.97 -3.15
C GLY A 100 6.98 -0.70 -3.55
N ASN A 101 6.33 0.46 -3.49
CA ASN A 101 6.83 1.76 -3.94
C ASN A 101 6.82 2.84 -2.84
N LEU A 102 6.81 2.45 -1.56
CA LEU A 102 6.85 3.39 -0.42
C LEU A 102 7.98 4.39 -0.52
N LYS A 103 9.18 3.95 -0.91
CA LYS A 103 10.33 4.85 -1.08
C LYS A 103 10.04 5.95 -2.09
N SER A 104 9.32 5.64 -3.17
CA SER A 104 8.93 6.63 -4.17
C SER A 104 7.89 7.60 -3.61
N LEU A 105 6.93 7.12 -2.82
CA LEU A 105 5.98 7.98 -2.09
C LEU A 105 6.68 8.89 -1.06
N GLN A 106 7.61 8.34 -0.28
CA GLN A 106 8.38 9.10 0.70
C GLN A 106 9.23 10.18 0.03
N LYS A 107 9.96 9.83 -1.04
CA LYS A 107 10.75 10.79 -1.82
C LYS A 107 9.87 11.92 -2.35
N LEU A 108 8.71 11.57 -2.90
CA LEU A 108 7.75 12.53 -3.42
C LEU A 108 7.25 13.50 -2.33
N LEU A 109 6.87 13.00 -1.16
CA LEU A 109 6.39 13.85 -0.06
C LEU A 109 7.51 14.71 0.53
N LEU A 110 8.71 14.16 0.73
CA LEU A 110 9.86 14.92 1.22
C LEU A 110 10.31 16.01 0.23
N PHE A 111 10.06 15.82 -1.08
CA PHE A 111 10.32 16.83 -2.10
C PHE A 111 9.40 18.05 -2.00
N HIS A 112 8.24 17.92 -1.36
CA HIS A 112 7.34 19.05 -1.09
C HIS A 112 7.77 19.89 0.11
N ILE A 113 8.87 19.54 0.79
CA ILE A 113 9.26 20.18 2.05
C ILE A 113 10.66 20.75 1.94
N ILE A 114 10.80 22.04 2.23
CA ILE A 114 12.08 22.73 2.34
C ILE A 114 12.51 22.76 3.81
N PRO A 115 13.75 22.36 4.15
CA PRO A 115 14.35 22.51 5.47
C PRO A 115 14.77 23.96 5.74
N GLY A 116 13.78 24.85 5.79
CA GLY A 116 13.96 26.28 6.05
C GLY A 116 12.64 27.02 5.96
N ARG A 117 12.55 28.19 6.59
CA ARG A 117 11.36 29.05 6.54
C ARG A 117 11.42 29.98 5.34
N VAL A 118 10.60 29.72 4.32
CA VAL A 118 10.53 30.49 3.08
C VAL A 118 9.13 31.09 2.95
N GLY A 119 8.89 32.22 3.62
CA GLY A 119 7.61 32.93 3.53
C GLY A 119 7.46 33.80 2.28
N SER A 120 6.29 34.41 2.10
CA SER A 120 6.01 35.21 0.89
C SER A 120 7.02 36.27 0.51
N ASN A 121 7.66 36.85 1.52
CA ASN A 121 8.58 37.96 1.39
C ASN A 121 9.99 37.51 0.97
N HIS A 122 10.27 36.21 1.02
CA HIS A 122 11.55 35.61 0.65
C HIS A 122 11.56 35.10 -0.80
N TRP A 123 10.45 35.23 -1.53
CA TRP A 123 10.44 34.94 -2.95
C TRP A 123 11.24 35.97 -3.75
N PRO A 124 11.84 35.58 -4.89
CA PRO A 124 12.55 36.50 -5.77
C PRO A 124 11.68 37.71 -6.13
N LYS A 125 12.25 38.91 -6.01
CA LYS A 125 11.52 40.14 -6.36
C LYS A 125 11.53 40.38 -7.86
N ASP A 126 12.62 40.00 -8.51
CA ASP A 126 12.79 40.14 -9.95
C ASP A 126 12.30 38.91 -10.69
N SER A 127 11.50 39.14 -11.72
CA SER A 127 10.90 38.07 -12.53
C SER A 127 11.86 37.25 -13.38
N SER A 128 13.13 37.68 -13.49
CA SER A 128 14.20 36.93 -14.13
C SER A 128 15.01 36.10 -13.14
N GLU A 129 14.85 36.33 -11.85
CA GLU A 129 15.55 35.61 -10.80
C GLU A 129 14.77 34.36 -10.40
N THR A 130 15.50 33.29 -10.14
CA THR A 130 14.95 32.03 -9.63
C THR A 130 15.78 31.65 -8.41
N SER A 131 15.12 31.41 -7.27
CA SER A 131 15.82 30.90 -6.09
C SER A 131 15.80 29.38 -6.10
N LEU A 132 16.94 28.77 -5.80
CA LEU A 132 17.11 27.32 -5.70
C LEU A 132 17.12 26.92 -4.23
N HIS A 133 16.28 25.96 -3.87
CA HIS A 133 16.18 25.44 -2.50
C HIS A 133 16.37 23.93 -2.49
N ASN A 134 17.16 23.44 -1.54
CA ASN A 134 17.21 22.02 -1.25
C ASN A 134 15.90 21.58 -0.58
N THR A 135 15.50 20.33 -0.78
CA THR A 135 14.32 19.74 -0.13
C THR A 135 14.76 18.76 0.98
N LEU A 136 13.81 18.23 1.75
CA LEU A 136 14.11 17.15 2.71
C LEU A 136 14.43 15.81 2.03
N CYS A 137 14.18 15.69 0.72
CA CYS A 137 14.55 14.50 -0.03
C CYS A 137 16.07 14.48 -0.26
N LYS A 138 16.79 13.68 0.53
CA LYS A 138 18.26 13.56 0.45
C LYS A 138 18.75 12.71 -0.73
N ASP A 139 17.89 11.82 -1.23
CA ASP A 139 18.23 10.87 -2.30
C ASP A 139 18.26 11.53 -3.68
N THR A 140 17.64 12.70 -3.82
CA THR A 140 17.61 13.46 -5.06
C THR A 140 18.50 14.67 -4.94
N HIS A 141 19.48 14.83 -5.84
CA HIS A 141 20.19 16.11 -6.03
C HIS A 141 19.32 17.17 -6.72
N GLU A 142 18.01 16.96 -6.78
CA GLU A 142 17.05 17.86 -7.39
C GLU A 142 16.68 18.98 -6.43
N GLN A 143 16.85 20.21 -6.88
CA GLN A 143 16.52 21.41 -6.13
C GLN A 143 15.19 21.98 -6.59
N LEU A 144 14.43 22.51 -5.63
CA LEU A 144 13.16 23.16 -5.88
C LEU A 144 13.40 24.61 -6.30
N THR A 145 12.90 24.98 -7.48
CA THR A 145 12.99 26.35 -7.99
C THR A 145 11.80 27.17 -7.53
N LEU A 146 12.02 28.36 -6.97
CA LEU A 146 10.95 29.32 -6.71
C LEU A 146 11.08 30.48 -7.66
N HIS A 147 9.95 30.85 -8.28
CA HIS A 147 9.87 31.90 -9.28
C HIS A 147 8.69 32.82 -8.98
N HIS A 148 8.85 34.09 -9.35
CA HIS A 148 7.82 35.11 -9.23
C HIS A 148 7.63 35.78 -10.59
N ALA A 149 6.49 35.52 -11.24
CA ALA A 149 6.20 36.06 -12.54
C ALA A 149 5.84 37.57 -12.47
N LYS A 150 6.08 38.30 -13.57
CA LYS A 150 5.67 39.72 -13.71
C LYS A 150 4.16 39.94 -13.53
N SER A 151 3.36 38.88 -13.74
CA SER A 151 1.91 38.88 -13.50
C SER A 151 1.54 38.87 -12.02
N GLY A 152 2.51 38.76 -11.10
CA GLY A 152 2.29 38.63 -9.66
C GLY A 152 2.04 37.20 -9.19
N VAL A 153 2.05 36.23 -10.11
CA VAL A 153 1.87 34.80 -9.80
C VAL A 153 3.18 34.22 -9.29
N LYS A 154 3.13 33.54 -8.15
CA LYS A 154 4.26 32.82 -7.56
C LYS A 154 4.19 31.35 -7.98
N SER A 155 5.32 30.75 -8.33
CA SER A 155 5.39 29.35 -8.72
C SER A 155 6.57 28.65 -8.07
N VAL A 156 6.37 27.37 -7.77
CA VAL A 156 7.32 26.44 -7.18
C VAL A 156 7.50 25.27 -8.12
N GLY A 157 8.70 25.13 -8.70
CA GLY A 157 8.97 24.19 -9.78
C GLY A 157 8.03 24.42 -10.95
N LEU A 158 7.27 23.37 -11.26
CA LEU A 158 6.18 23.40 -12.21
C LEU A 158 4.85 23.53 -11.48
N ALA A 159 4.65 24.27 -10.40
CA ALA A 159 3.34 24.40 -9.77
C ALA A 159 3.09 25.85 -9.37
N ASN A 160 1.89 26.37 -9.62
CA ASN A 160 1.54 27.71 -9.17
C ASN A 160 1.15 27.66 -7.69
N VAL A 161 1.60 28.64 -6.93
CA VAL A 161 1.19 28.83 -5.53
C VAL A 161 -0.15 29.55 -5.53
N VAL A 162 -1.20 28.85 -5.10
CA VAL A 162 -2.57 29.38 -5.06
C VAL A 162 -2.86 30.05 -3.73
N ARG A 163 -2.36 29.49 -2.62
CA ARG A 163 -2.52 30.05 -1.27
C ARG A 163 -1.14 30.31 -0.64
N PRO A 164 -0.55 31.49 -0.85
CA PRO A 164 0.69 31.86 -0.18
C PRO A 164 0.43 32.07 1.32
N ASP A 165 1.40 31.69 2.16
CA ASP A 165 1.33 31.71 3.63
C ASP A 165 -0.01 31.25 4.26
N ASP A 166 -0.60 30.16 3.75
CA ASP A 166 -1.95 29.73 4.13
C ASP A 166 -2.04 29.34 5.62
N VAL A 167 -1.04 28.61 6.10
CA VAL A 167 -0.92 28.25 7.52
C VAL A 167 0.45 28.67 8.01
N VAL A 168 0.47 29.61 8.95
CA VAL A 168 1.69 30.11 9.58
C VAL A 168 1.75 29.61 11.02
N ARG A 169 2.87 28.96 11.38
CA ARG A 169 3.21 28.56 12.74
C ARG A 169 4.62 29.02 13.10
N ALA A 170 5.02 28.84 14.36
CA ALA A 170 6.33 29.24 14.84
C ALA A 170 7.45 28.35 14.29
N ASP A 171 7.13 27.07 14.12
CA ASP A 171 8.00 25.98 13.70
C ASP A 171 7.94 25.69 12.19
N GLY A 172 6.96 26.28 11.48
CA GLY A 172 6.89 26.12 10.03
C GLY A 172 5.79 26.91 9.34
N LEU A 173 5.68 26.67 8.05
CA LEU A 173 4.81 27.38 7.13
C LEU A 173 4.25 26.43 6.06
N ILE A 174 2.98 26.62 5.68
CA ILE A 174 2.35 25.87 4.59
C ILE A 174 1.95 26.82 3.45
N HIS A 175 2.29 26.43 2.23
CA HIS A 175 1.87 27.08 0.99
C HIS A 175 0.97 26.14 0.19
N GLY A 176 -0.22 26.61 -0.19
CA GLY A 176 -1.11 25.87 -1.06
C GLY A 176 -0.67 25.95 -2.52
N ILE A 177 -0.47 24.81 -3.16
CA ILE A 177 -0.08 24.71 -4.58
C ILE A 177 -1.19 24.10 -5.44
N GLU A 178 -1.19 24.46 -6.72
CA GLU A 178 -2.20 24.01 -7.69
C GLU A 178 -2.08 22.53 -8.05
N ARG A 179 -0.86 22.00 -8.09
CA ARG A 179 -0.55 20.65 -8.57
C ARG A 179 0.58 20.00 -7.78
N LEU A 180 0.62 18.67 -7.78
CA LEU A 180 1.65 17.89 -7.13
C LEU A 180 3.04 18.12 -7.75
N LEU A 181 4.06 18.21 -6.91
CA LEU A 181 5.46 18.27 -7.33
C LEU A 181 5.99 16.83 -7.48
N VAL A 182 6.37 16.46 -8.70
CA VAL A 182 6.90 15.12 -8.98
C VAL A 182 8.40 15.23 -9.26
N PRO A 183 9.27 14.69 -8.39
CA PRO A 183 10.71 14.65 -8.65
C PRO A 183 11.04 13.64 -9.75
N ARG A 184 12.12 13.88 -10.49
CA ARG A 184 12.51 13.06 -11.65
C ARG A 184 12.75 11.61 -11.28
N SER A 185 13.34 11.33 -10.12
CA SER A 185 13.58 9.97 -9.66
C SER A 185 12.30 9.15 -9.52
N VAL A 186 11.22 9.77 -9.02
CA VAL A 186 9.93 9.08 -8.85
C VAL A 186 9.26 8.88 -10.21
N GLN A 187 9.44 9.83 -11.13
CA GLN A 187 8.97 9.67 -12.51
C GLN A 187 9.72 8.52 -13.23
N GLU A 188 11.02 8.38 -12.99
CA GLU A 188 11.84 7.27 -13.51
C GLU A 188 11.41 5.92 -12.90
N ASP A 189 11.16 5.86 -11.59
CA ASP A 189 10.64 4.66 -10.93
C ASP A 189 9.30 4.20 -11.55
N PHE A 190 8.39 5.15 -11.78
CA PHE A 190 7.10 4.88 -12.44
C PHE A 190 7.29 4.35 -13.87
N ASN A 191 8.15 5.01 -14.66
CA ASN A 191 8.44 4.60 -16.04
C ASN A 191 9.10 3.21 -16.11
N SER A 192 9.99 2.89 -15.15
CA SER A 192 10.63 1.58 -15.02
C SER A 192 9.61 0.47 -14.71
N ARG A 193 8.66 0.70 -13.80
CA ARG A 193 7.59 -0.29 -13.54
C ARG A 193 6.69 -0.51 -14.75
N ARG A 194 6.37 0.55 -15.50
CA ARG A 194 5.60 0.44 -16.74
C ARG A 194 6.35 -0.39 -17.79
N SER A 195 7.65 -0.17 -17.95
CA SER A 195 8.47 -0.94 -18.89
C SER A 195 8.59 -2.40 -18.46
N LEU A 196 8.79 -2.69 -17.17
CA LEU A 196 8.83 -4.06 -16.65
C LEU A 196 7.51 -4.81 -16.88
N ARG A 197 6.35 -4.17 -16.64
CA ARG A 197 5.05 -4.77 -16.98
C ARG A 197 4.89 -5.06 -18.47
N SER A 198 5.45 -4.20 -19.34
CA SER A 198 5.45 -4.45 -20.79
C SER A 198 6.40 -5.58 -21.20
N ILE A 199 7.49 -5.78 -20.46
CA ILE A 199 8.48 -6.84 -20.71
C ILE A 199 7.99 -8.19 -20.17
N SER A 200 7.35 -8.22 -19.00
CA SER A 200 6.78 -9.43 -18.39
C SER A 200 5.56 -9.98 -19.15
N ALA A 201 4.91 -9.13 -19.97
CA ALA A 201 3.85 -9.56 -20.88
C ALA A 201 4.39 -10.31 -22.12
N VAL A 202 5.71 -10.35 -22.30
CA VAL A 202 6.37 -11.16 -23.32
C VAL A 202 6.71 -12.51 -22.70
N LEU A 203 6.21 -13.61 -23.27
CA LEU A 203 6.57 -14.96 -22.82
C LEU A 203 8.11 -15.08 -22.79
N PRO A 204 8.73 -15.56 -21.70
CA PRO A 204 10.16 -15.79 -21.67
C PRO A 204 10.52 -16.86 -22.71
N GLU A 205 11.18 -16.44 -23.79
CA GLU A 205 11.79 -17.37 -24.72
C GLU A 205 13.00 -18.03 -24.04
N GLY A 206 13.15 -19.35 -24.22
CA GLY A 206 14.31 -20.08 -23.70
C GLY A 206 15.62 -19.49 -24.22
N ALA A 207 16.65 -19.47 -23.36
CA ALA A 207 17.96 -18.95 -23.73
C ALA A 207 18.43 -19.59 -25.06
N PRO A 208 18.92 -18.80 -26.03
CA PRO A 208 19.23 -19.34 -27.34
C PRO A 208 20.41 -20.32 -27.24
N GLU A 209 20.17 -21.56 -27.64
CA GLU A 209 21.16 -22.64 -27.53
C GLU A 209 22.28 -22.42 -28.56
N VAL A 210 23.50 -22.19 -28.07
CA VAL A 210 24.69 -22.05 -28.93
C VAL A 210 25.25 -23.44 -29.21
N ASP A 211 25.37 -23.81 -30.48
CA ASP A 211 26.00 -25.06 -30.87
C ASP A 211 27.51 -25.01 -30.54
N PRO A 212 28.02 -25.86 -29.62
CA PRO A 212 29.39 -25.79 -29.15
C PRO A 212 30.44 -26.12 -30.23
N ARG A 213 30.03 -26.69 -31.38
CA ARG A 213 30.95 -26.95 -32.51
C ARG A 213 31.05 -25.80 -33.50
N THR A 214 30.04 -24.97 -33.59
CA THR A 214 29.94 -23.94 -34.64
C THR A 214 29.86 -22.52 -34.09
N HIS A 215 29.75 -22.36 -32.75
CA HIS A 215 29.53 -21.08 -32.06
C HIS A 215 28.39 -20.24 -32.67
N ARG A 216 27.42 -20.91 -33.31
CA ARG A 216 26.25 -20.29 -33.91
C ARG A 216 25.01 -20.62 -33.09
N LEU A 217 24.09 -19.67 -33.05
CA LEU A 217 22.78 -19.81 -32.42
C LEU A 217 21.99 -20.89 -33.19
N LYS A 218 21.55 -21.94 -32.52
CA LYS A 218 20.62 -22.92 -33.10
C LYS A 218 19.27 -22.24 -33.32
N LYS A 219 18.62 -22.57 -34.43
CA LYS A 219 17.25 -22.12 -34.71
C LYS A 219 16.31 -22.79 -33.70
N PRO A 220 15.39 -22.05 -33.05
CA PRO A 220 14.47 -22.64 -32.08
C PRO A 220 13.69 -23.79 -32.71
N ALA A 221 13.55 -24.89 -31.98
CA ALA A 221 12.81 -26.06 -32.42
C ALA A 221 11.32 -25.70 -32.58
N SER A 222 10.68 -26.22 -33.63
CA SER A 222 9.25 -26.04 -33.84
C SER A 222 8.45 -26.64 -32.67
N PRO A 223 7.33 -26.02 -32.28
CA PRO A 223 6.50 -26.51 -31.18
C PRO A 223 6.08 -27.95 -31.45
N VAL A 224 6.29 -28.82 -30.47
CA VAL A 224 5.99 -30.24 -30.57
C VAL A 224 4.46 -30.42 -30.52
N PRO A 225 3.85 -31.23 -31.41
CA PRO A 225 2.41 -31.46 -31.40
C PRO A 225 1.92 -31.99 -30.04
N VAL A 226 0.76 -31.49 -29.59
CA VAL A 226 0.09 -31.95 -28.37
C VAL A 226 -0.13 -33.46 -28.44
N GLY A 227 0.42 -34.21 -27.47
CA GLY A 227 0.35 -35.67 -27.39
C GLY A 227 1.66 -36.43 -27.70
N SER A 228 2.78 -35.72 -27.92
CA SER A 228 4.09 -36.36 -28.07
C SER A 228 4.59 -36.98 -26.77
N ALA A 229 5.22 -38.15 -26.85
CA ALA A 229 5.89 -38.80 -25.72
C ALA A 229 6.99 -37.91 -25.11
N PRO A 230 7.21 -37.95 -23.79
CA PRO A 230 8.23 -37.15 -23.12
C PRO A 230 9.61 -37.44 -23.70
N VAL A 231 10.37 -36.36 -23.95
CA VAL A 231 11.70 -36.39 -24.59
C VAL A 231 12.76 -37.05 -23.71
N LEU A 232 12.50 -37.22 -22.40
CA LEU A 232 13.40 -37.86 -21.45
C LEU A 232 12.81 -39.16 -20.89
N PRO A 233 13.62 -40.24 -20.77
CA PRO A 233 13.16 -41.50 -20.19
C PRO A 233 12.90 -41.34 -18.68
N ILE A 234 11.83 -42.00 -18.21
CA ILE A 234 11.31 -41.98 -16.81
C ILE A 234 12.40 -42.26 -15.76
N PHE A 235 13.46 -43.00 -16.11
CA PHE A 235 14.58 -43.29 -15.21
C PHE A 235 15.36 -42.05 -14.73
N ALA A 236 15.36 -40.95 -15.49
CA ALA A 236 16.04 -39.72 -15.08
C ALA A 236 15.32 -38.98 -13.93
N ALA A 237 14.03 -39.27 -13.71
CA ALA A 237 13.22 -38.70 -12.62
C ALA A 237 13.32 -39.50 -11.30
N LEU A 238 13.97 -40.68 -11.32
CA LEU A 238 14.07 -41.60 -10.17
C LEU A 238 15.44 -41.56 -9.46
N ALA A 239 16.30 -40.58 -9.78
CA ALA A 239 17.59 -40.44 -9.10
C ALA A 239 17.38 -40.04 -7.62
N PRO A 240 17.95 -40.77 -6.64
CA PRO A 240 17.86 -40.39 -5.23
C PRO A 240 18.53 -39.04 -5.00
N GLY A 241 17.78 -38.08 -4.47
CA GLY A 241 18.31 -36.78 -4.05
C GLY A 241 19.31 -36.92 -2.89
N PRO A 242 20.24 -35.96 -2.73
CA PRO A 242 21.23 -36.01 -1.65
C PRO A 242 20.57 -35.94 -0.27
N SER A 243 21.11 -36.74 0.65
CA SER A 243 20.64 -36.96 2.03
C SER A 243 20.47 -35.68 2.86
N LEU A 244 19.34 -35.64 3.57
CA LEU A 244 18.98 -34.81 4.72
C LEU A 244 20.20 -34.37 5.54
N ALA A 245 20.47 -33.07 5.56
CA ALA A 245 21.21 -32.41 6.64
C ALA A 245 20.22 -31.54 7.43
N PRO A 246 20.34 -31.45 8.76
CA PRO A 246 19.47 -30.62 9.59
C PRO A 246 19.53 -29.15 9.17
N ALA A 247 18.38 -28.47 9.20
CA ALA A 247 18.30 -27.03 8.92
C ALA A 247 19.26 -26.24 9.84
N PRO A 248 20.01 -25.25 9.32
CA PRO A 248 20.85 -24.37 10.13
C PRO A 248 19.97 -23.50 11.04
N ALA A 249 20.37 -23.35 12.30
CA ALA A 249 19.72 -22.39 13.19
C ALA A 249 19.86 -20.94 12.65
N PRO A 250 18.86 -20.06 12.87
CA PRO A 250 18.91 -18.66 12.46
C PRO A 250 20.18 -17.97 12.99
N GLY A 251 20.94 -17.36 12.09
CA GLY A 251 22.17 -16.65 12.45
C GLY A 251 21.88 -15.35 13.22
N PRO A 252 22.74 -14.95 14.18
CA PRO A 252 22.59 -13.69 14.87
C PRO A 252 22.83 -12.51 13.90
N GLY A 253 21.93 -11.53 13.93
CA GLY A 253 21.94 -10.35 13.06
C GLY A 253 23.25 -9.56 13.09
N GLY A 254 23.67 -9.07 11.92
CA GLY A 254 24.94 -8.38 11.73
C GLY A 254 25.01 -6.94 12.27
N PRO A 255 26.20 -6.32 12.30
CA PRO A 255 26.48 -5.02 12.93
C PRO A 255 25.77 -3.81 12.30
N HIS A 256 25.24 -3.96 11.08
CA HIS A 256 24.35 -2.99 10.44
C HIS A 256 22.98 -3.63 10.37
N HIS A 257 21.97 -3.01 10.99
CA HIS A 257 20.56 -3.46 11.03
C HIS A 257 19.90 -3.46 9.64
N HIS A 258 20.46 -4.17 8.66
CA HIS A 258 19.78 -4.48 7.42
C HIS A 258 18.94 -5.72 7.67
N PHE A 259 17.63 -5.53 7.75
CA PHE A 259 16.68 -6.61 7.85
C PHE A 259 16.54 -7.25 6.47
N ASP A 260 16.97 -8.51 6.35
CA ASP A 260 16.85 -9.24 5.09
C ASP A 260 15.47 -9.92 5.02
N GLY A 261 14.52 -9.23 4.40
CA GLY A 261 13.19 -9.76 4.19
C GLY A 261 13.16 -10.97 3.24
N HIS A 262 14.14 -11.14 2.34
CA HIS A 262 14.16 -12.31 1.46
C HIS A 262 14.46 -13.60 2.22
N SER A 263 15.37 -13.54 3.18
CA SER A 263 15.66 -14.67 4.07
C SER A 263 14.45 -15.03 4.92
N GLN A 264 13.73 -14.04 5.48
CA GLN A 264 12.49 -14.33 6.22
C GLN A 264 11.39 -14.91 5.33
N VAL A 265 11.29 -14.46 4.09
CA VAL A 265 10.35 -15.05 3.13
C VAL A 265 10.67 -16.52 2.88
N LYS A 266 11.95 -16.85 2.71
CA LYS A 266 12.39 -18.23 2.56
C LYS A 266 12.09 -19.07 3.81
N ASP A 267 12.32 -18.52 5.01
CA ASP A 267 12.08 -19.21 6.27
C ASP A 267 10.58 -19.46 6.51
N PHE A 268 9.70 -18.52 6.14
CA PHE A 268 8.25 -18.75 6.19
C PHE A 268 7.85 -19.88 5.21
N ILE A 269 8.35 -19.88 3.96
CA ILE A 269 7.97 -20.88 2.95
C ILE A 269 8.39 -22.27 3.45
N GLN A 270 9.59 -22.36 4.03
CA GLN A 270 10.05 -23.58 4.67
C GLN A 270 9.14 -23.98 5.85
N THR A 271 8.72 -23.04 6.68
CA THR A 271 7.81 -23.34 7.81
C THR A 271 6.47 -23.89 7.32
N LEU A 272 5.88 -23.33 6.26
CA LEU A 272 4.65 -23.84 5.64
C LEU A 272 4.79 -25.30 5.17
N LEU A 273 5.91 -25.62 4.51
CA LEU A 273 6.21 -26.99 4.06
C LEU A 273 6.40 -27.96 5.23
N HIS A 274 6.94 -27.50 6.36
CA HIS A 274 7.13 -28.34 7.56
C HIS A 274 5.84 -28.53 8.37
N TYR A 275 5.01 -27.50 8.44
CA TYR A 275 3.71 -27.57 9.13
C TYR A 275 2.80 -28.60 8.43
N GLY A 276 2.82 -28.61 7.10
CA GLY A 276 2.02 -29.51 6.27
C GLY A 276 0.58 -29.03 6.10
N GLY A 277 -0.06 -29.41 5.00
CA GLY A 277 -1.43 -28.96 4.66
C GLY A 277 -1.52 -27.58 3.98
N TYR A 278 -0.38 -26.96 3.68
CA TYR A 278 -0.24 -25.69 2.94
C TYR A 278 0.80 -25.79 1.80
N ASN A 279 1.02 -27.00 1.29
CA ASN A 279 2.04 -27.27 0.28
C ASN A 279 1.70 -26.61 -1.06
N GLU A 280 0.42 -26.59 -1.45
CA GLU A 280 -0.02 -25.99 -2.71
C GLU A 280 0.30 -24.49 -2.73
N MET A 281 0.04 -23.81 -1.61
CA MET A 281 0.39 -22.40 -1.47
C MET A 281 1.91 -22.20 -1.47
N ALA A 282 2.66 -23.00 -0.72
CA ALA A 282 4.12 -22.91 -0.69
C ALA A 282 4.72 -23.12 -2.10
N ASP A 283 4.20 -24.07 -2.86
CA ASP A 283 4.61 -24.34 -4.24
C ASP A 283 4.27 -23.19 -5.18
N ILE A 284 3.10 -22.56 -5.04
CA ILE A 284 2.74 -21.34 -5.77
C ILE A 284 3.72 -20.21 -5.46
N LEU A 285 4.08 -20.01 -4.18
CA LEU A 285 5.02 -18.96 -3.77
C LEU A 285 6.44 -19.20 -4.30
N VAL A 286 6.86 -20.47 -4.39
CA VAL A 286 8.16 -20.85 -4.96
C VAL A 286 8.15 -20.71 -6.49
N ASN A 287 7.07 -21.11 -7.16
CA ASN A 287 6.95 -21.02 -8.62
C ASN A 287 6.80 -19.57 -9.09
N LEU A 288 5.95 -18.79 -8.41
CA LEU A 288 5.77 -17.35 -8.62
C LEU A 288 6.86 -16.56 -7.90
N THR A 289 8.10 -16.74 -8.37
CA THR A 289 9.29 -16.07 -7.80
C THR A 289 9.16 -14.55 -7.74
N SER A 290 8.36 -13.93 -8.62
CA SER A 290 8.01 -12.50 -8.56
C SER A 290 7.39 -12.12 -7.22
N LEU A 291 6.37 -12.86 -6.77
CA LEU A 291 5.60 -12.52 -5.58
C LEU A 291 6.43 -12.74 -4.31
N ALA A 292 7.18 -13.84 -4.22
CA ALA A 292 8.10 -14.05 -3.09
C ALA A 292 9.21 -12.99 -3.03
N THR A 293 9.70 -12.54 -4.19
CA THR A 293 10.68 -11.44 -4.28
C THR A 293 10.05 -10.10 -3.87
N GLU A 294 8.82 -9.82 -4.27
CA GLU A 294 8.10 -8.60 -3.87
C GLU A 294 7.83 -8.59 -2.35
N MET A 295 7.37 -9.71 -1.77
CA MET A 295 7.21 -9.84 -0.31
C MET A 295 8.53 -9.58 0.42
N GLY A 296 9.63 -10.17 -0.06
CA GLY A 296 10.95 -10.00 0.55
C GLY A 296 11.40 -8.54 0.51
N LYS A 297 11.14 -7.84 -0.60
CA LYS A 297 11.41 -6.40 -0.72
C LYS A 297 10.56 -5.59 0.24
N LEU A 298 9.26 -5.84 0.33
CA LEU A 298 8.35 -5.13 1.24
C LEU A 298 8.82 -5.20 2.69
N VAL A 299 9.13 -6.41 3.14
CA VAL A 299 9.57 -6.66 4.51
C VAL A 299 10.93 -6.03 4.78
N SER A 300 11.85 -6.07 3.81
CA SER A 300 13.15 -5.38 3.89
C SER A 300 13.00 -3.86 3.96
N GLU A 301 11.95 -3.30 3.35
CA GLU A 301 11.62 -1.87 3.40
C GLU A 301 10.93 -1.46 4.71
N GLY A 302 10.61 -2.43 5.57
CA GLY A 302 10.07 -2.21 6.90
C GLY A 302 8.57 -2.44 7.01
N TYR A 303 7.90 -2.89 5.94
CA TYR A 303 6.50 -3.27 6.00
C TYR A 303 6.28 -4.51 6.87
N VAL A 304 5.06 -4.58 7.37
CA VAL A 304 4.54 -5.74 8.07
C VAL A 304 3.40 -6.34 7.26
N LEU A 305 3.34 -7.67 7.21
CA LEU A 305 2.43 -8.41 6.36
C LEU A 305 1.73 -9.50 7.18
N THR A 306 0.46 -9.74 6.87
CA THR A 306 -0.27 -10.92 7.28
C THR A 306 -0.65 -11.74 6.06
N VAL A 307 -0.38 -13.02 6.11
CA VAL A 307 -0.62 -13.98 5.04
C VAL A 307 -1.76 -14.89 5.46
N LEU A 308 -2.90 -14.81 4.77
CA LEU A 308 -4.00 -15.74 4.96
C LEU A 308 -3.73 -16.98 4.08
N ALA A 309 -3.22 -18.05 4.67
CA ALA A 309 -2.82 -19.25 3.96
C ALA A 309 -4.02 -20.20 3.78
N PRO A 310 -4.55 -20.42 2.57
CA PRO A 310 -5.58 -21.43 2.34
C PRO A 310 -4.99 -22.83 2.44
N ASN A 311 -5.72 -23.73 3.09
CA ASN A 311 -5.32 -25.14 3.18
C ASN A 311 -5.33 -25.85 1.81
N ASP A 312 -4.56 -26.93 1.72
CA ASP A 312 -4.44 -27.74 0.50
C ASP A 312 -5.81 -28.30 0.06
N GLU A 313 -6.69 -28.62 1.00
CA GLU A 313 -8.06 -29.07 0.70
C GLU A 313 -8.91 -27.99 0.03
N ALA A 314 -8.77 -26.72 0.41
CA ALA A 314 -9.47 -25.61 -0.23
C ALA A 314 -8.86 -25.28 -1.59
N MET A 315 -7.54 -25.30 -1.68
CA MET A 315 -6.84 -25.11 -2.96
C MET A 315 -7.24 -26.18 -3.98
N ALA A 316 -7.42 -27.43 -3.55
CA ALA A 316 -7.90 -28.52 -4.39
C ALA A 316 -9.37 -28.37 -4.84
N LYS A 317 -10.19 -27.59 -4.11
CA LYS A 317 -11.59 -27.32 -4.49
C LYS A 317 -11.72 -26.24 -5.56
N LEU A 318 -10.67 -25.47 -5.83
CA LEU A 318 -10.68 -24.52 -6.94
C LEU A 318 -10.79 -25.28 -8.27
N THR A 319 -11.80 -24.96 -9.06
CA THR A 319 -11.95 -25.54 -10.40
C THR A 319 -10.73 -25.19 -11.24
N THR A 320 -10.19 -26.15 -11.99
CA THR A 320 -9.04 -25.98 -12.89
C THR A 320 -9.19 -24.76 -13.80
N ASP A 321 -10.43 -24.39 -14.15
CA ASP A 321 -10.77 -23.25 -14.99
C ASP A 321 -10.38 -21.89 -14.35
N GLN A 322 -10.45 -21.75 -13.01
CA GLN A 322 -10.07 -20.52 -12.30
C GLN A 322 -8.56 -20.36 -12.12
N LEU A 323 -7.81 -21.47 -12.20
CA LEU A 323 -6.34 -21.47 -12.16
C LEU A 323 -5.72 -21.46 -13.56
N SER A 324 -6.52 -21.71 -14.60
CA SER A 324 -6.06 -21.80 -16.00
C SER A 324 -5.82 -20.43 -16.64
N GLU A 325 -6.37 -19.36 -16.08
CA GLU A 325 -6.09 -18.02 -16.57
C GLU A 325 -4.65 -17.60 -16.21
N PRO A 326 -3.85 -17.14 -17.20
CA PRO A 326 -2.48 -16.73 -16.95
C PRO A 326 -2.46 -15.53 -15.99
N GLY A 327 -1.87 -15.72 -14.80
CA GLY A 327 -1.78 -14.70 -13.74
C GLY A 327 -2.90 -14.73 -12.71
N ALA A 328 -3.93 -15.58 -12.87
CA ALA A 328 -4.94 -15.80 -11.83
C ALA A 328 -4.37 -16.28 -10.48
N PRO A 329 -3.42 -17.25 -10.41
CA PRO A 329 -2.89 -17.68 -9.11
C PRO A 329 -2.18 -16.52 -8.39
N GLU A 330 -1.47 -15.65 -9.11
CA GLU A 330 -0.81 -14.49 -8.51
C GLU A 330 -1.84 -13.49 -7.94
N GLN A 331 -2.93 -13.23 -8.68
CA GLN A 331 -4.01 -12.34 -8.22
C GLN A 331 -4.79 -12.90 -7.03
N ILE A 332 -4.99 -14.22 -6.98
CA ILE A 332 -5.58 -14.90 -5.82
C ILE A 332 -4.65 -14.70 -4.63
N MET A 333 -3.35 -14.94 -4.78
CA MET A 333 -2.38 -14.76 -3.68
C MET A 333 -2.34 -13.31 -3.17
N TYR A 334 -2.36 -12.30 -4.05
CA TYR A 334 -2.40 -10.89 -3.59
C TYR A 334 -3.64 -10.55 -2.76
N TYR A 335 -4.76 -11.24 -2.97
CA TYR A 335 -5.97 -11.03 -2.17
C TYR A 335 -5.87 -11.68 -0.77
N HIS A 336 -4.98 -12.65 -0.59
CA HIS A 336 -4.70 -13.31 0.69
C HIS A 336 -3.62 -12.60 1.51
N LEU A 337 -3.00 -11.54 0.97
CA LEU A 337 -1.97 -10.77 1.64
C LEU A 337 -2.54 -9.44 2.17
N ILE A 338 -2.46 -9.24 3.47
CA ILE A 338 -2.89 -8.03 4.17
C ILE A 338 -1.64 -7.21 4.56
N PRO A 339 -1.53 -5.92 4.18
CA PRO A 339 -0.38 -5.09 4.48
C PRO A 339 -0.40 -4.52 5.91
N GLU A 340 -0.79 -5.33 6.89
CA GLU A 340 -0.81 -5.02 8.31
C GLU A 340 -0.35 -6.25 9.09
N TYR A 341 0.19 -6.06 10.29
CA TYR A 341 0.54 -7.17 11.18
C TYR A 341 -0.67 -7.54 12.03
N GLN A 342 -1.22 -8.73 11.81
CA GLN A 342 -2.42 -9.19 12.48
C GLN A 342 -2.21 -10.63 12.98
N THR A 343 -2.18 -10.78 14.30
CA THR A 343 -2.23 -12.09 14.97
C THR A 343 -3.68 -12.53 15.17
N GLU A 344 -3.90 -13.80 15.51
CA GLU A 344 -5.23 -14.31 15.88
C GLU A 344 -5.89 -13.43 16.96
N GLU A 345 -5.16 -13.16 18.05
CA GLU A 345 -5.68 -12.35 19.16
C GLU A 345 -6.11 -10.95 18.71
N SER A 346 -5.32 -10.31 17.83
CA SER A 346 -5.63 -8.99 17.29
C SER A 346 -6.90 -9.02 16.45
N MET A 347 -7.03 -10.01 15.57
CA MET A 347 -8.19 -10.17 14.69
C MET A 347 -9.45 -10.46 15.49
N TYR A 348 -9.38 -11.42 16.42
CA TYR A 348 -10.50 -11.82 17.27
C TYR A 348 -11.01 -10.65 18.14
N ASN A 349 -10.10 -9.92 18.78
CA ASN A 349 -10.46 -8.74 19.57
C ASN A 349 -11.10 -7.64 18.72
N SER A 350 -10.61 -7.45 17.50
CA SER A 350 -11.13 -6.44 16.57
C SER A 350 -12.56 -6.79 16.13
N VAL A 351 -12.81 -8.03 15.67
CA VAL A 351 -14.16 -8.43 15.24
C VAL A 351 -15.15 -8.45 16.40
N ARG A 352 -14.73 -8.84 17.61
CA ARG A 352 -15.60 -8.83 18.79
C ARG A 352 -16.01 -7.42 19.22
N ARG A 353 -15.10 -6.45 19.06
CA ARG A 353 -15.35 -5.06 19.43
C ARG A 353 -16.16 -4.29 18.38
N PHE A 354 -15.87 -4.52 17.11
CA PHE A 354 -16.44 -3.74 15.99
C PHE A 354 -17.48 -4.51 15.17
N GLY A 355 -17.69 -5.80 15.45
CA GLY A 355 -18.58 -6.71 14.74
C GLY A 355 -18.02 -7.15 13.39
N LYS A 356 -17.90 -6.20 12.46
CA LYS A 356 -17.33 -6.42 11.11
C LYS A 356 -16.16 -5.49 10.86
N VAL A 357 -15.00 -6.06 10.56
CA VAL A 357 -13.76 -5.34 10.26
C VAL A 357 -13.42 -5.53 8.79
N ARG A 358 -12.83 -4.52 8.15
CA ARG A 358 -12.42 -4.57 6.75
C ARG A 358 -10.92 -4.39 6.67
N TYR A 359 -10.23 -5.43 6.22
CA TYR A 359 -8.79 -5.40 5.99
C TYR A 359 -8.49 -5.03 4.54
N ASP A 360 -7.53 -4.14 4.35
CA ASP A 360 -6.96 -3.89 3.03
C ASP A 360 -6.14 -5.10 2.57
N THR A 361 -6.16 -5.39 1.27
CA THR A 361 -5.33 -6.45 0.68
C THR A 361 -4.34 -5.85 -0.31
N LEU A 362 -3.29 -6.60 -0.66
CA LEU A 362 -2.36 -6.17 -1.72
C LEU A 362 -3.05 -6.11 -3.10
N ARG A 363 -4.21 -6.76 -3.28
CA ARG A 363 -5.04 -6.65 -4.48
C ARG A 363 -6.01 -5.47 -4.40
N LEU A 364 -5.49 -4.25 -4.61
CA LEU A 364 -6.31 -3.04 -4.69
C LEU A 364 -7.32 -3.13 -5.87
N PRO A 365 -8.59 -2.69 -5.70
CA PRO A 365 -9.19 -2.03 -4.53
C PRO A 365 -9.93 -2.97 -3.57
N HIS A 366 -9.73 -4.28 -3.66
CA HIS A 366 -10.54 -5.25 -2.93
C HIS A 366 -10.10 -5.36 -1.46
N LYS A 367 -11.09 -5.34 -0.56
CA LYS A 367 -10.90 -5.50 0.88
C LYS A 367 -11.51 -6.81 1.35
N VAL A 368 -10.84 -7.51 2.25
CA VAL A 368 -11.36 -8.71 2.91
C VAL A 368 -12.14 -8.28 4.15
N VAL A 369 -13.38 -8.77 4.28
CA VAL A 369 -14.21 -8.52 5.47
C VAL A 369 -14.00 -9.66 6.46
N ALA A 370 -13.77 -9.33 7.73
CA ALA A 370 -13.69 -10.27 8.83
C ALA A 370 -14.86 -10.06 9.80
N GLU A 371 -15.46 -11.15 10.28
CA GLU A 371 -16.60 -11.18 11.20
C GLU A 371 -16.42 -12.30 12.22
N GLU A 372 -16.96 -12.12 13.43
CA GLU A 372 -17.00 -13.19 14.43
C GLU A 372 -18.06 -14.23 14.04
N ALA A 373 -17.65 -15.49 13.90
CA ALA A 373 -18.56 -16.61 13.65
C ALA A 373 -18.08 -17.86 14.37
N ASP A 374 -18.99 -18.54 15.08
CA ASP A 374 -18.75 -19.84 15.72
C ASP A 374 -17.55 -19.87 16.70
N GLY A 375 -17.23 -18.72 17.31
CA GLY A 375 -16.09 -18.59 18.24
C GLY A 375 -14.72 -18.42 17.56
N SER A 376 -14.69 -18.31 16.23
CA SER A 376 -13.51 -18.01 15.42
C SER A 376 -13.72 -16.77 14.55
N VAL A 377 -12.69 -16.36 13.81
CA VAL A 377 -12.75 -15.27 12.84
C VAL A 377 -13.09 -15.85 11.47
N LYS A 378 -14.14 -15.33 10.85
CA LYS A 378 -14.56 -15.68 9.49
C LYS A 378 -14.22 -14.55 8.54
N PHE A 379 -13.52 -14.88 7.46
CA PHE A 379 -13.14 -13.97 6.38
C PHE A 379 -14.04 -14.16 5.16
N GLY A 380 -14.35 -13.08 4.45
CA GLY A 380 -15.14 -13.10 3.22
C GLY A 380 -16.65 -13.06 3.43
N GLN A 381 -17.41 -13.16 2.33
CA GLN A 381 -18.87 -13.09 2.31
C GLN A 381 -19.45 -14.19 1.41
N GLY A 382 -20.58 -14.78 1.81
CA GLY A 382 -21.29 -15.78 1.00
C GLY A 382 -20.56 -17.13 0.91
N ASP A 383 -20.62 -17.76 -0.26
CA ASP A 383 -20.11 -19.12 -0.53
C ASP A 383 -18.58 -19.21 -0.63
N GLY A 384 -17.88 -18.06 -0.67
CA GLY A 384 -16.42 -17.96 -0.67
C GLY A 384 -15.83 -17.50 0.67
N ALA A 385 -16.57 -17.69 1.77
CA ALA A 385 -16.08 -17.34 3.09
C ALA A 385 -15.21 -18.47 3.68
N ALA A 386 -14.17 -18.10 4.42
CA ALA A 386 -13.22 -19.00 5.04
C ALA A 386 -13.10 -18.71 6.53
N TYR A 387 -13.01 -19.75 7.35
CA TYR A 387 -12.75 -19.66 8.79
C TYR A 387 -11.25 -19.70 9.06
N LEU A 388 -10.82 -18.96 10.07
CA LEU A 388 -9.51 -19.13 10.67
C LEU A 388 -9.46 -20.51 11.33
N PHE A 389 -8.55 -21.35 10.85
CA PHE A 389 -8.42 -22.75 11.26
C PHE A 389 -7.12 -22.98 12.05
N ASP A 390 -5.98 -22.63 11.45
CA ASP A 390 -4.66 -22.74 12.10
C ASP A 390 -4.10 -21.34 12.39
N PRO A 391 -4.25 -20.83 13.63
CA PRO A 391 -3.72 -19.51 13.97
C PRO A 391 -2.20 -19.52 14.12
N ASP A 392 -1.57 -18.39 13.79
CA ASP A 392 -0.17 -18.06 14.07
C ASP A 392 0.85 -19.14 13.64
N ILE A 393 0.66 -19.75 12.45
CA ILE A 393 1.56 -20.78 11.88
C ILE A 393 3.01 -20.29 11.83
N TYR A 394 3.21 -19.02 11.51
CA TYR A 394 4.51 -18.36 11.51
C TYR A 394 4.34 -16.92 12.00
N THR A 395 5.15 -16.52 12.97
CA THR A 395 5.16 -15.14 13.50
C THR A 395 6.60 -14.71 13.74
N ASP A 396 7.00 -13.62 13.09
CA ASP A 396 8.36 -13.05 13.19
C ASP A 396 8.32 -11.55 13.57
N GLY A 397 7.16 -11.04 13.99
CA GLY A 397 6.94 -9.63 14.30
C GLY A 397 6.87 -8.71 13.08
N ARG A 398 7.26 -9.18 11.88
CA ARG A 398 6.99 -8.51 10.59
C ARG A 398 6.05 -9.28 9.69
N ILE A 399 6.21 -10.60 9.64
CA ILE A 399 5.31 -11.48 8.89
C ILE A 399 4.52 -12.30 9.91
N SER A 400 3.21 -12.38 9.70
CA SER A 400 2.33 -13.32 10.40
C SER A 400 1.59 -14.18 9.37
N VAL A 401 1.46 -15.47 9.64
CA VAL A 401 0.80 -16.42 8.73
C VAL A 401 -0.36 -17.08 9.48
N GLN A 402 -1.55 -16.97 8.89
CA GLN A 402 -2.82 -17.43 9.45
C GLN A 402 -3.44 -18.44 8.50
N GLY A 403 -3.63 -19.67 8.93
CA GLY A 403 -4.24 -20.73 8.14
C GLY A 403 -5.76 -20.62 8.08
N ILE A 404 -6.32 -20.68 6.87
CA ILE A 404 -7.76 -20.61 6.61
C ILE A 404 -8.24 -21.84 5.83
N ASP A 405 -9.49 -22.23 6.05
CA ASP A 405 -10.09 -23.46 5.48
C ASP A 405 -10.74 -23.28 4.08
N GLY A 406 -10.57 -22.11 3.47
CA GLY A 406 -11.20 -21.72 2.22
C GLY A 406 -10.34 -20.73 1.44
N VAL A 407 -10.48 -20.72 0.11
CA VAL A 407 -9.80 -19.75 -0.74
C VAL A 407 -10.67 -18.50 -0.85
N LEU A 408 -10.12 -17.36 -0.45
CA LEU A 408 -10.77 -16.08 -0.58
C LEU A 408 -10.71 -15.61 -2.02
N LEU A 409 -11.86 -15.35 -2.60
CA LEU A 409 -11.99 -14.72 -3.92
C LEU A 409 -12.60 -13.32 -3.72
N PRO A 410 -12.11 -12.30 -4.45
CA PRO A 410 -12.80 -11.03 -4.44
C PRO A 410 -14.20 -11.25 -5.04
N ALA A 411 -15.20 -10.59 -4.47
CA ALA A 411 -16.50 -10.53 -5.11
C ALA A 411 -16.32 -9.86 -6.48
N GLU A 412 -16.41 -10.62 -7.56
CA GLU A 412 -16.66 -10.03 -8.87
C GLU A 412 -17.91 -9.17 -8.73
N GLU A 413 -17.86 -7.94 -9.27
CA GLU A 413 -19.01 -7.04 -9.29
C GLU A 413 -20.13 -7.69 -10.11
N THR A 414 -20.90 -8.55 -9.46
CA THR A 414 -22.23 -8.89 -9.89
C THR A 414 -23.01 -7.60 -9.78
N THR A 415 -23.20 -6.95 -10.93
CA THR A 415 -24.32 -6.03 -11.13
C THR A 415 -25.53 -6.62 -10.40
N PRO A 416 -26.12 -5.92 -9.43
CA PRO A 416 -27.15 -6.51 -8.61
C PRO A 416 -28.32 -6.87 -9.52
N ALA A 417 -28.50 -8.18 -9.76
CA ALA A 417 -29.70 -8.71 -10.38
C ALA A 417 -30.88 -8.16 -9.58
N ALA A 418 -31.72 -7.38 -10.28
CA ALA A 418 -32.90 -6.78 -9.72
C ALA A 418 -33.67 -7.83 -8.92
N LYS A 419 -33.88 -7.54 -7.64
CA LYS A 419 -34.81 -8.29 -6.78
C LYS A 419 -36.18 -8.24 -7.44
N VAL A 420 -36.59 -9.33 -8.09
CA VAL A 420 -37.98 -9.51 -8.51
C VAL A 420 -38.75 -10.03 -7.30
N SER A 421 -39.45 -9.11 -6.64
CA SER A 421 -40.47 -9.42 -5.63
C SER A 421 -41.59 -10.27 -6.25
N PRO A 422 -42.09 -11.34 -5.61
CA PRO A 422 -43.23 -12.09 -6.11
C PRO A 422 -44.53 -11.47 -5.56
N VAL A 423 -45.39 -10.93 -6.42
CA VAL A 423 -46.76 -10.56 -6.00
C VAL A 423 -47.81 -10.89 -7.08
N ALA A 424 -48.77 -11.70 -6.60
CA ALA A 424 -50.18 -11.83 -6.99
C ALA A 424 -50.59 -12.53 -8.29
N LYS A 425 -51.16 -13.74 -8.06
CA LYS A 425 -52.13 -14.44 -8.89
C LYS A 425 -53.36 -13.57 -9.18
N VAL A 426 -53.77 -13.48 -10.44
CA VAL A 426 -55.18 -13.34 -10.85
C VAL A 426 -55.45 -14.30 -12.01
N ALA A 427 -56.60 -14.96 -11.94
CA ALA A 427 -56.96 -16.17 -12.68
C ALA A 427 -57.80 -15.91 -13.96
N ALA A 428 -57.75 -16.90 -14.87
CA ALA A 428 -58.76 -17.33 -15.87
C ALA A 428 -59.00 -16.40 -17.10
N LYS A 429 -59.16 -16.86 -18.35
CA LYS A 429 -59.40 -18.17 -19.02
C LYS A 429 -59.14 -17.99 -20.57
N PRO A 430 -59.27 -19.01 -21.45
CA PRO A 430 -58.34 -19.26 -22.57
C PRO A 430 -58.95 -19.15 -23.99
N ARG A 431 -58.10 -19.19 -25.05
CA ARG A 431 -58.41 -19.86 -26.35
C ARG A 431 -57.25 -19.85 -27.37
N ARG A 432 -56.94 -21.06 -27.89
CA ARG A 432 -56.57 -21.50 -29.27
C ARG A 432 -55.31 -20.91 -29.95
N GLU A 433 -54.32 -21.75 -30.29
CA GLU A 433 -54.07 -22.36 -31.64
C GLU A 433 -53.95 -21.26 -32.72
N THR A 434 -52.85 -21.08 -33.47
CA THR A 434 -52.05 -22.04 -34.26
C THR A 434 -50.86 -21.30 -34.91
N ASP A 435 -49.82 -22.05 -35.24
CA ASP A 435 -48.92 -21.97 -36.40
C ASP A 435 -48.00 -20.76 -36.69
N GLN A 436 -46.71 -21.12 -36.72
CA GLN A 436 -45.72 -20.93 -37.79
C GLN A 436 -45.85 -19.68 -38.70
N HIS A 437 -44.83 -18.82 -38.70
CA HIS A 437 -43.95 -18.69 -39.86
C HIS A 437 -42.74 -17.78 -39.59
N SER A 438 -41.60 -18.29 -40.05
CA SER A 438 -40.36 -17.59 -40.35
C SER A 438 -40.59 -16.29 -41.15
N SER A 439 -39.85 -15.23 -40.83
CA SER A 439 -39.07 -14.50 -41.85
C SER A 439 -38.20 -13.39 -41.24
N LEU A 440 -36.92 -13.53 -41.54
CA LEU A 440 -35.81 -12.62 -41.39
C LEU A 440 -35.86 -11.55 -42.49
N ILE A 441 -35.96 -10.25 -42.15
CA ILE A 441 -35.59 -9.14 -43.04
C ILE A 441 -34.93 -8.00 -42.25
N ILE A 442 -33.79 -7.59 -42.80
CA ILE A 442 -32.83 -6.57 -42.36
C ILE A 442 -33.26 -5.18 -42.89
N LEU A 443 -32.72 -4.13 -42.26
CA LEU A 443 -32.32 -2.81 -42.80
C LEU A 443 -33.11 -1.55 -42.38
N THR A 444 -32.40 -0.77 -41.55
CA THR A 444 -32.10 0.68 -41.66
C THR A 444 -33.21 1.73 -41.54
N GLY A 445 -33.09 2.51 -40.46
CA GLY A 445 -32.81 3.96 -40.54
C GLY A 445 -34.00 4.89 -40.75
N LYS A 446 -34.25 5.77 -39.78
CA LYS A 446 -34.60 7.17 -40.03
C LYS A 446 -34.53 8.04 -38.77
N LEU A 447 -33.80 9.14 -38.95
CA LEU A 447 -33.65 10.33 -38.13
C LEU A 447 -34.80 11.31 -38.47
N LEU A 448 -35.46 11.90 -37.46
CA LEU A 448 -36.12 13.23 -37.40
C LEU A 448 -37.01 13.23 -36.12
N GLU A 449 -36.70 13.97 -35.05
CA GLU A 449 -36.92 15.42 -34.83
C GLU A 449 -38.40 15.82 -34.67
N VAL A 450 -38.63 16.82 -33.80
CA VAL A 450 -39.83 17.68 -33.63
C VAL A 450 -40.70 17.45 -32.37
N THR A 451 -40.29 18.14 -31.30
CA THR A 451 -41.04 19.07 -30.42
C THR A 451 -42.59 19.06 -30.35
N CYS A 452 -43.11 19.00 -29.11
CA CYS A 452 -44.36 19.65 -28.66
C CYS A 452 -44.20 20.04 -27.17
N ARG A 453 -44.10 21.32 -26.78
CA ARG A 453 -45.07 22.44 -26.69
C ARG A 453 -46.08 22.33 -25.52
N MET A 454 -46.07 23.40 -24.71
CA MET A 454 -47.09 23.92 -23.78
C MET A 454 -47.11 23.41 -22.33
N LEU A 455 -46.31 24.06 -21.48
CA LEU A 455 -46.56 24.18 -20.04
C LEU A 455 -47.45 25.42 -19.81
N GLY A 456 -48.65 25.22 -19.27
CA GLY A 456 -49.60 26.28 -18.96
C GLY A 456 -50.03 26.25 -17.50
N ALA A 457 -49.68 27.33 -16.80
CA ALA A 457 -50.38 27.98 -15.69
C ALA A 457 -50.58 27.24 -14.35
N LEU A 458 -49.78 27.68 -13.39
CA LEU A 458 -50.04 27.67 -11.95
C LEU A 458 -51.26 28.53 -11.59
N GLY A 459 -52.10 27.99 -10.69
CA GLY A 459 -52.69 28.71 -9.56
C GLY A 459 -53.94 29.55 -9.81
N GLN A 460 -55.09 29.09 -9.33
CA GLN A 460 -55.73 29.66 -8.14
C GLN A 460 -57.04 28.93 -7.80
N GLU A 461 -57.17 28.71 -6.49
CA GLU A 461 -58.38 28.72 -5.65
C GLU A 461 -59.75 28.34 -6.21
N SER A 462 -60.42 27.48 -5.42
CA SER A 462 -61.84 27.56 -5.02
C SER A 462 -62.66 26.32 -5.34
N ARG A 463 -62.97 25.61 -4.25
CA ARG A 463 -64.32 25.16 -3.87
C ARG A 463 -65.08 24.19 -4.79
N LEU A 464 -65.44 23.10 -4.11
CA LEU A 464 -66.75 22.43 -4.05
C LEU A 464 -66.99 21.18 -4.92
N THR A 465 -67.44 20.16 -4.18
CA THR A 465 -68.48 19.16 -4.50
C THR A 465 -68.17 18.01 -5.46
N SER A 466 -67.86 16.88 -4.83
CA SER A 466 -68.55 15.57 -4.87
C SER A 466 -69.07 14.98 -6.19
N CYS A 467 -68.70 13.71 -6.37
CA CYS A 467 -69.50 12.57 -6.88
C CYS A 467 -69.97 12.60 -8.35
N HIS A 468 -69.51 11.64 -9.15
CA HIS A 468 -70.14 10.31 -9.20
C HIS A 468 -69.23 9.24 -9.77
#